data_AF-A0A945NUT1-F1
#
_entry.id   AF-A0A945NUT1-F1
#
_cell.length_a   1.000
_cell.length_b   1.000
_cell.length_c   1.000
_cell.angle_alpha   90.00
_cell.angle_beta   90.00
_cell.angle_gamma   90.00
#
_symmetry.space_group_name_H-M   'P 1'
#
loop_
_entity.id
_entity.type
_entity.pdbx_description
1 polymer ?
#
loop_
_entity_poly.entity_id
_entity_poly.type
_entity_poly.pdbx_seq_one_letter_code
_entity_poly.pdbx_strand_id
1 'polypeptide(L)'
;MGDRNDKAFGYAEFGKWYDDHRVATLEPALDRAMDALQHELDDSLSDRDLARIRSISGRVKSKRRTWRKVNQQRYREQLVTVDAIPQIIDDLVGIRLTCTNLRDLEMVQA
;
A
#
# COMPACT_ATOMS: atom_id res chain seq x y z
N MET A 1 -27.37 0.02 29.72
CA MET A 1 -27.33 0.29 28.27
C MET A 1 -25.93 -0.11 27.82
N GLY A 2 -25.76 -1.38 27.43
CA GLY A 2 -24.45 -1.96 27.11
C GLY A 2 -24.05 -1.54 25.71
N ASP A 3 -23.07 -0.64 25.60
CA ASP A 3 -22.70 -0.05 24.32
C ASP A 3 -21.75 -0.98 23.56
N ARG A 4 -22.14 -1.36 22.34
CA ARG A 4 -21.51 -2.41 21.51
C ARG A 4 -20.22 -1.93 20.84
N ASN A 5 -19.35 -1.22 21.56
CA ASN A 5 -18.14 -0.61 21.01
C ASN A 5 -16.82 -1.20 21.53
N ASP A 6 -16.91 -2.24 22.37
CA ASP A 6 -15.75 -2.94 22.96
C ASP A 6 -15.12 -4.03 22.08
N LYS A 7 -15.60 -4.22 20.84
CA LYS A 7 -15.16 -5.34 19.99
C LYS A 7 -14.01 -5.04 19.03
N ALA A 8 -13.65 -3.77 18.84
CA ALA A 8 -12.69 -3.40 17.83
C ALA A 8 -11.37 -2.94 18.46
N PHE A 9 -10.26 -3.44 17.94
CA PHE A 9 -8.92 -3.21 18.46
C PHE A 9 -8.61 -1.72 18.73
N GLY A 10 -7.80 -1.49 19.76
CA GLY A 10 -7.32 -0.17 20.16
C GLY A 10 -5.98 0.20 19.51
N TYR A 11 -5.52 1.43 19.76
CA TYR A 11 -4.26 1.94 19.18
C TYR A 11 -3.02 1.16 19.65
N ALA A 12 -3.01 0.66 20.89
CA ALA A 12 -1.87 -0.09 21.43
C ALA A 12 -1.68 -1.43 20.69
N GLU A 13 -2.76 -2.19 20.54
CA GLU A 13 -2.79 -3.45 19.79
C GLU A 13 -2.41 -3.21 18.32
N PHE A 14 -3.06 -2.23 17.67
CA PHE A 14 -2.70 -1.81 16.31
C PHE A 14 -1.24 -1.40 16.18
N GLY A 15 -0.72 -0.65 17.15
CA GLY A 15 0.62 -0.09 17.11
C GLY A 15 1.68 -1.19 17.12
N LYS A 16 1.50 -2.19 17.99
CA LYS A 16 2.36 -3.37 18.04
C LYS A 16 2.26 -4.19 16.75
N TRP A 17 1.04 -4.54 16.35
CA TRP A 17 0.80 -5.27 15.11
C TRP A 17 1.43 -4.58 13.90
N TYR A 18 1.28 -3.26 13.78
CA TYR A 18 1.79 -2.52 12.64
C TYR A 18 3.32 -2.55 12.58
N ASP A 19 4.00 -2.40 13.72
CA ASP A 19 5.47 -2.43 13.74
C ASP A 19 6.00 -3.80 13.32
N ASP A 20 5.43 -4.86 13.90
CA ASP A 20 5.81 -6.24 13.60
C ASP A 20 5.51 -6.57 12.12
N HIS A 21 4.29 -6.29 11.66
CA HIS A 21 3.85 -6.58 10.30
C HIS A 21 4.58 -5.74 9.24
N ARG A 22 4.97 -4.51 9.58
CA ARG A 22 5.72 -3.66 8.65
C ARG A 22 7.07 -4.26 8.31
N VAL A 23 7.84 -4.65 9.31
CA VAL A 23 9.19 -5.20 9.13
C VAL A 23 9.10 -6.61 8.54
N ALA A 24 8.17 -7.42 9.03
CA ALA A 24 8.05 -8.82 8.60
C ALA A 24 7.43 -8.98 7.20
N THR A 25 6.60 -8.03 6.75
CA THR A 25 5.79 -8.21 5.53
C THR A 25 5.78 -6.99 4.63
N LEU A 26 5.40 -5.80 5.10
CA LEU A 26 5.13 -4.67 4.20
C LEU A 26 6.40 -4.11 3.53
N GLU A 27 7.51 -4.02 4.25
CA GLU A 27 8.79 -3.57 3.68
C GLU A 27 9.35 -4.59 2.67
N PRO A 28 9.46 -5.90 3.01
CA PRO A 28 9.84 -6.91 2.01
C PRO A 28 8.90 -6.97 0.79
N ALA A 29 7.59 -6.82 1.00
CA ALA A 29 6.62 -6.80 -0.09
C ALA A 29 6.82 -5.58 -1.00
N LEU A 30 7.18 -4.42 -0.45
CA LEU A 30 7.49 -3.24 -1.25
C LEU A 30 8.74 -3.47 -2.11
N ASP A 31 9.81 -4.00 -1.53
CA ASP A 31 11.06 -4.28 -2.26
C ASP A 31 10.79 -5.24 -3.42
N ARG A 32 10.09 -6.35 -3.14
CA ARG A 32 9.72 -7.34 -4.16
C ARG A 32 8.84 -6.75 -5.26
N ALA A 33 7.87 -5.92 -4.90
CA ALA A 33 6.98 -5.30 -5.89
C ALA A 33 7.70 -4.26 -6.75
N MET A 34 8.66 -3.53 -6.18
CA MET A 34 9.50 -2.59 -6.92
C MET A 34 10.45 -3.32 -7.89
N ASP A 35 11.09 -4.40 -7.43
CA ASP A 35 11.96 -5.23 -8.28
C ASP A 35 11.17 -5.86 -9.43
N ALA A 36 10.00 -6.43 -9.15
CA ALA A 36 9.14 -7.02 -10.16
C ALA A 36 8.65 -5.98 -11.18
N LEU A 37 8.24 -4.79 -10.72
CA LEU A 37 7.85 -3.72 -11.62
C LEU A 37 9.01 -3.28 -12.52
N GLN A 38 10.22 -3.13 -11.96
CA GLN A 38 11.38 -2.73 -12.74
C GLN A 38 11.70 -3.77 -13.82
N HIS A 39 11.69 -5.06 -13.46
CA HIS A 39 11.93 -6.14 -14.40
C HIS A 39 10.88 -6.17 -15.51
N GLU A 40 9.60 -6.03 -15.18
CA GLU A 40 8.51 -5.99 -16.15
C GLU A 40 8.66 -4.80 -17.11
N LEU A 41 9.04 -3.62 -16.60
CA LEU A 41 9.26 -2.46 -17.46
C LEU A 41 10.46 -2.64 -18.39
N ASP A 42 11.54 -3.22 -17.90
CA ASP A 42 12.75 -3.48 -18.70
C ASP A 42 12.51 -4.54 -19.79
N ASP A 43 11.66 -5.53 -19.52
CA ASP A 43 11.31 -6.58 -20.49
C ASP A 43 10.26 -6.10 -21.52
N SER A 44 9.31 -5.28 -21.09
CA SER A 44 8.14 -4.90 -21.90
C SER A 44 8.31 -3.59 -22.69
N LEU A 45 9.25 -2.73 -22.28
CA LEU A 45 9.45 -1.41 -22.90
C LEU A 45 10.81 -1.28 -23.56
N SER A 46 10.84 -0.53 -24.67
CA SER A 46 12.11 -0.14 -25.28
C SER A 46 12.83 0.90 -24.42
N ASP A 47 14.15 1.02 -24.55
CA ASP A 47 14.95 2.09 -23.91
C ASP A 47 14.36 3.49 -24.15
N ARG A 48 13.80 3.71 -25.34
CA ARG A 48 13.15 4.97 -25.72
C ARG A 48 11.89 5.24 -24.91
N ASP A 49 11.11 4.20 -24.62
CA ASP A 49 9.86 4.30 -23.85
C ASP A 49 10.13 4.37 -22.34
N LEU A 50 11.12 3.63 -21.84
CA LEU A 50 11.63 3.77 -20.47
C LEU A 50 12.07 5.20 -20.18
N ALA A 51 12.73 5.87 -21.13
CA ALA A 51 13.13 7.28 -20.99
C ALA A 51 11.96 8.26 -20.83
N ARG A 52 10.71 7.84 -21.11
CA ARG A 52 9.49 8.65 -20.90
C ARG A 52 8.95 8.55 -19.47
N ILE A 53 9.39 7.54 -18.72
CA ILE A 53 9.09 7.38 -17.29
C ILE A 53 9.99 8.34 -16.52
N ARG A 54 9.37 9.33 -15.87
CA ARG A 54 10.08 10.37 -15.12
C ARG A 54 10.59 9.85 -13.77
N SER A 55 9.79 9.05 -13.08
CA SER A 55 10.17 8.46 -11.81
C SER A 55 9.27 7.29 -11.42
N ILE A 56 9.87 6.34 -10.71
CA ILE A 56 9.17 5.24 -10.03
C ILE A 56 9.52 5.35 -8.55
N SER A 57 8.50 5.28 -7.69
CA SER A 57 8.69 5.40 -6.24
C SER A 57 7.73 4.50 -5.49
N GLY A 58 8.27 3.81 -4.51
CA GLY A 58 7.53 2.93 -3.60
C GLY A 58 7.42 3.53 -2.21
N ARG A 59 6.36 3.22 -1.47
CA ARG A 59 6.29 3.49 -0.03
C ARG A 59 5.35 2.53 0.71
N VAL A 60 5.71 2.25 1.96
CA VAL A 60 4.78 1.71 2.95
C VAL A 60 4.00 2.86 3.59
N LYS A 61 2.67 2.74 3.68
CA LYS A 61 1.83 3.71 4.38
C LYS A 61 2.23 3.75 5.85
N SER A 62 2.51 4.95 6.38
CA SER A 62 2.96 5.12 7.77
C SER A 62 1.91 4.73 8.81
N LYS A 63 2.36 4.30 9.99
CA LYS A 63 1.53 3.91 11.15
C LYS A 63 0.38 4.88 11.39
N ARG A 64 0.69 6.18 11.51
CA ARG A 64 -0.30 7.24 11.74
C ARG A 64 -1.34 7.35 10.63
N ARG A 65 -0.92 7.22 9.36
CA ARG A 65 -1.86 7.28 8.22
C ARG A 65 -2.71 6.02 8.14
N THR A 66 -2.15 4.85 8.45
CA THR A 66 -2.89 3.59 8.52
C THR A 66 -3.92 3.63 9.64
N TRP A 67 -3.53 4.08 10.84
CA TRP A 67 -4.46 4.29 11.96
C TRP A 67 -5.62 5.22 11.58
N ARG A 68 -5.32 6.35 10.96
CA ARG A 68 -6.36 7.28 10.48
C ARG A 68 -7.28 6.63 9.43
N LYS A 69 -6.76 5.72 8.60
CA LYS A 69 -7.55 5.05 7.56
C LYS A 69 -8.49 4.00 8.19
N VAL A 70 -7.99 3.13 9.07
CA VAL A 70 -8.81 2.07 9.71
C VAL A 70 -9.93 2.62 10.62
N ASN A 71 -9.77 3.86 11.11
CA ASN A 71 -10.80 4.54 11.92
C ASN A 71 -11.84 5.31 11.09
N GLN A 72 -11.76 5.32 9.75
CA GLN A 72 -12.85 5.90 8.95
C GLN A 72 -14.07 4.97 9.05
N GLN A 73 -15.25 5.57 9.14
CA GLN A 73 -16.52 4.84 9.34
C GLN A 73 -16.69 3.64 8.39
N ARG A 74 -16.41 3.85 7.09
CA ARG A 74 -16.50 2.80 6.05
C ARG A 74 -15.63 1.55 6.29
N TYR A 75 -14.53 1.67 7.03
CA TYR A 75 -13.62 0.55 7.32
C TYR A 75 -13.80 0.03 8.75
N ARG A 76 -14.16 0.88 9.71
CA ARG A 76 -14.20 0.52 11.12
C ARG A 76 -15.18 -0.62 11.41
N GLU A 77 -16.31 -0.67 10.71
CA GLU A 77 -17.31 -1.73 10.85
C GLU A 77 -16.82 -3.10 10.33
N GLN A 78 -15.85 -3.09 9.40
CA GLN A 78 -15.28 -4.30 8.80
C GLN A 78 -14.04 -4.79 9.56
N LEU A 79 -13.40 -3.91 10.34
CA LEU A 79 -12.12 -4.15 11.00
C LEU A 79 -12.31 -4.49 12.48
N VAL A 80 -12.75 -5.73 12.73
CA VAL A 80 -12.92 -6.28 14.09
C VAL A 80 -11.55 -6.56 14.74
N THR A 81 -10.61 -7.15 14.00
CA THR A 81 -9.25 -7.48 14.47
C THR A 81 -8.20 -6.79 13.60
N VAL A 82 -6.98 -6.62 14.14
CA VAL A 82 -5.85 -6.05 13.39
C VAL A 82 -5.45 -6.90 12.18
N ASP A 83 -5.66 -8.21 12.25
CA ASP A 83 -5.32 -9.15 11.18
C ASP A 83 -6.18 -8.99 9.92
N ALA A 84 -7.35 -8.35 10.05
CA ALA A 84 -8.21 -8.05 8.90
C ALA A 84 -7.69 -6.85 8.07
N ILE A 85 -6.77 -6.04 8.62
CA ILE A 85 -6.29 -4.81 7.98
C ILE A 85 -5.69 -5.06 6.58
N PRO A 86 -4.80 -6.05 6.36
CA PRO A 86 -4.19 -6.28 5.05
C PRO A 86 -5.19 -6.71 3.97
N GLN A 87 -6.33 -7.29 4.35
CA GLN A 87 -7.37 -7.74 3.43
C GLN A 87 -8.36 -6.63 3.04
N ILE A 88 -8.43 -5.56 3.83
CA ILE A 88 -9.40 -4.46 3.67
C ILE A 88 -8.72 -3.16 3.21
N ILE A 89 -7.43 -2.99 3.51
CA ILE A 89 -6.67 -1.79 3.18
C ILE A 89 -5.67 -2.09 2.08
N ASP A 90 -6.07 -1.82 0.83
CA ASP A 90 -5.31 -2.22 -0.36
C ASP A 90 -3.99 -1.45 -0.57
N ASP A 91 -3.85 -0.29 0.07
CA ASP A 91 -2.75 0.65 -0.16
C ASP A 91 -1.79 0.76 1.04
N LEU A 92 -1.62 -0.35 1.78
CA LEU A 92 -0.57 -0.48 2.79
C LEU A 92 0.82 -0.38 2.17
N VAL A 93 1.00 -1.00 1.00
CA VAL A 93 2.14 -0.80 0.10
C VAL A 93 1.62 -0.06 -1.12
N GLY A 94 2.29 1.02 -1.52
CA GLY A 94 1.88 1.80 -2.68
C GLY A 94 3.06 2.16 -3.55
N ILE A 95 2.92 1.89 -4.84
CA ILE A 95 3.88 2.28 -5.87
C ILE A 95 3.27 3.42 -6.69
N ARG A 96 4.13 4.35 -7.11
CA ARG A 96 3.79 5.44 -8.01
C ARG A 96 4.80 5.49 -9.14
N LEU A 97 4.28 5.37 -10.35
CA LEU A 97 4.99 5.64 -11.58
C LEU A 97 4.50 6.99 -12.12
N THR A 98 5.45 7.86 -12.48
CA THR A 98 5.17 9.19 -13.04
C THR A 98 5.68 9.24 -14.47
N CYS A 99 4.80 9.44 -15.43
CA CYS A 99 5.18 9.64 -16.83
C CYS A 99 5.35 11.13 -17.16
N THR A 100 6.02 11.42 -18.28
CA THR A 100 6.20 12.78 -18.79
C THR A 100 4.89 13.33 -19.38
N ASN A 101 4.17 12.52 -20.16
CA ASN A 101 2.92 12.90 -20.81
C ASN A 101 1.77 11.94 -20.47
N LEU A 102 0.54 12.38 -20.70
CA LEU A 102 -0.66 11.57 -20.46
C LEU A 102 -0.73 10.34 -21.39
N ARG A 103 -0.31 10.47 -22.65
CA ARG A 103 -0.28 9.37 -23.62
C ARG A 103 0.67 8.24 -23.21
N ASP A 104 1.71 8.57 -22.46
CA ASP A 104 2.68 7.58 -21.97
C ASP A 104 2.05 6.66 -20.91
N LEU A 105 0.89 7.02 -20.33
CA LEU A 105 0.16 6.14 -19.41
C LEU A 105 -0.43 4.93 -20.13
N GLU A 106 -0.90 5.09 -21.36
CA GLU A 106 -1.46 3.99 -22.16
C GLU A 106 -0.42 2.91 -22.43
N MET A 107 0.84 3.32 -22.62
CA MET A 107 1.98 2.41 -22.81
C MET A 107 2.29 1.61 -21.53
N VAL A 108 2.12 2.20 -20.35
CA VAL A 108 2.38 1.52 -19.06
C VAL A 108 1.19 0.65 -18.60
N GLN A 109 -0.02 0.95 -19.06
CA GLN A 109 -1.25 0.25 -18.67
C GLN A 109 -1.67 -0.88 -19.62
N ALA A 110 -1.01 -0.99 -20.79
CA ALA A 110 -1.28 -2.01 -21.79
C ALA A 110 -0.79 -3.39 -21.34
#